data_AF-A0A549YFY3-F1
#
_entry.id   AF-A0A549YFY3-F1
#
_cell.length_a   1.000
_cell.length_b   1.000
_cell.length_c   1.000
_cell.angle_alpha   90.00
_cell.angle_beta   90.00
_cell.angle_gamma   90.00
#
_symmetry.space_group_name_H-M   'P 1'
#
loop_
_entity.id
_entity.type
_entity.pdbx_description
1 polymer ?
#
loop_
_entity_poly.entity_id
_entity_poly.type
_entity_poly.pdbx_seq_one_letter_code
_entity_poly.pdbx_strand_id
1 'polypeptide(L)'
;MFHSTTDVYQIKRKAVNFAKQIVSKTNQVETKFVTQVIYGIHKSGSVLLKDIADALNESVQVKNTIERLSRNLSRPLSSSVLDRYTQKMVKTLGKDPVIMVDDSDVIKPHGQAFEALGKVRDGSSKDNKMEKGYNVTEIVGLTVEQHQPVSLFSHIHSSWEKRYKSANDVLFRGLRHVISHLTQTATFVFDRGYDMNALFDFMHQSKQNYIVRLTEKRNIFWKGKWFKSRVLRDSRKGKIKTTLTFREDGKTQQKTVYISHLNVTITASKRPIRLVLVYGLGEQPMMLATNKPIRGKQDAIDIVRDYMSRWRIEEYFRFKKQHFGFEDFRVRSLTSMNNLNQLLTYAMGMLGLVTEQSDTSQLYHRLIHNARALRREVGFHYYQLAKGIVKTLAHARTGIRDWIPIRKTGPRQLALNLAC
;
A
#
# COMPACT_ATOMS: atom_id res chain seq x y z
N MET A 1 0.69 -9.93 -33.39
CA MET A 1 1.81 -10.00 -32.43
C MET A 1 2.07 -8.58 -31.89
N PHE A 2 1.61 -8.22 -30.68
CA PHE A 2 1.66 -6.84 -30.14
C PHE A 2 2.97 -6.54 -29.35
N HIS A 3 4.12 -7.02 -29.81
CA HIS A 3 5.40 -6.69 -29.19
C HIS A 3 6.01 -5.49 -29.91
N SER A 4 5.34 -4.34 -29.81
CA SER A 4 5.85 -3.14 -30.44
C SER A 4 6.95 -2.54 -29.56
N THR A 5 8.08 -2.16 -30.18
CA THR A 5 9.09 -1.28 -29.57
C THR A 5 8.45 -0.08 -28.86
N THR A 6 7.30 0.39 -29.39
CA THR A 6 6.46 1.44 -28.82
C THR A 6 6.01 1.14 -27.39
N ASP A 7 5.53 -0.07 -27.08
CA ASP A 7 5.04 -0.40 -25.73
C ASP A 7 6.17 -0.41 -24.70
N VAL A 8 7.33 -0.96 -25.08
CA VAL A 8 8.55 -0.90 -24.27
C VAL A 8 8.91 0.56 -23.96
N TYR A 9 8.90 1.42 -24.98
CA TYR A 9 9.21 2.84 -24.84
C TYR A 9 8.18 3.60 -23.99
N GLN A 10 6.89 3.27 -24.12
CA GLN A 10 5.85 3.86 -23.29
C GLN A 10 6.03 3.52 -21.81
N ILE A 11 6.35 2.26 -21.48
CA ILE A 11 6.60 1.85 -20.08
C ILE A 11 7.86 2.53 -19.52
N LYS A 12 8.96 2.54 -20.28
CA LYS A 12 10.20 3.25 -19.90
C LYS A 12 9.94 4.73 -19.62
N ARG A 13 9.21 5.40 -20.52
CA ARG A 13 8.80 6.80 -20.37
C ARG A 13 7.96 7.01 -19.12
N LYS A 14 7.01 6.10 -18.83
CA LYS A 14 6.14 6.19 -17.64
C LYS A 14 6.96 6.08 -16.36
N ALA A 15 7.90 5.14 -16.27
CA ALA A 15 8.81 5.01 -15.12
C ALA A 15 9.65 6.29 -14.89
N VAL A 16 10.25 6.83 -15.96
CA VAL A 16 11.05 8.07 -15.90
C VAL A 16 10.21 9.26 -15.48
N ASN A 17 9.04 9.45 -16.08
CA ASN A 17 8.17 10.57 -15.77
C ASN A 17 7.60 10.47 -14.35
N PHE A 18 7.26 9.26 -13.91
CA PHE A 18 6.79 9.00 -12.56
C PHE A 18 7.87 9.34 -11.52
N ALA A 19 9.09 8.84 -11.70
CA ALA A 19 10.21 9.15 -10.83
C ALA A 19 10.52 10.66 -10.77
N LYS A 20 10.51 11.35 -11.92
CA LYS A 20 10.70 12.82 -12.00
C LYS A 20 9.61 13.63 -11.29
N GLN A 21 8.41 13.08 -11.14
CA GLN A 21 7.32 13.75 -10.44
C GLN A 21 7.41 13.63 -8.92
N ILE A 22 8.03 12.56 -8.42
CA ILE A 22 8.17 12.32 -6.98
C ILE A 22 9.53 12.76 -6.43
N VAL A 23 10.58 12.87 -7.27
CA VAL A 23 11.89 13.38 -6.86
C VAL A 23 12.08 14.84 -7.28
N SER A 24 12.81 15.63 -6.49
CA SER A 24 13.12 17.02 -6.81
C SER A 24 13.93 17.12 -8.11
N LYS A 25 13.59 18.09 -8.97
CA LYS A 25 14.34 18.39 -10.21
C LYS A 25 15.82 18.70 -9.95
N THR A 26 16.17 19.20 -8.77
CA THR A 26 17.54 19.53 -8.36
C THR A 26 18.34 18.30 -7.93
N ASN A 27 17.70 17.19 -7.56
CA ASN A 27 18.39 15.98 -7.07
C ASN A 27 18.52 14.93 -8.19
N GLN A 28 19.43 15.19 -9.13
CA GLN A 28 19.63 14.30 -10.29
C GLN A 28 20.11 12.90 -9.90
N VAL A 29 20.92 12.77 -8.84
CA VAL A 29 21.43 11.48 -8.37
C VAL A 29 20.31 10.62 -7.81
N GLU A 30 19.48 11.19 -6.93
CA GLU A 30 18.31 10.48 -6.39
C GLU A 30 17.28 10.19 -7.48
N THR A 31 17.05 11.13 -8.40
CA THR A 31 16.14 10.91 -9.55
C THR A 31 16.60 9.73 -10.38
N LYS A 32 17.91 9.66 -10.70
CA LYS A 32 18.51 8.53 -11.41
C LYS A 32 18.31 7.23 -10.63
N PHE A 33 18.63 7.23 -9.34
CA PHE A 33 18.51 6.05 -8.49
C PHE A 33 17.07 5.54 -8.40
N VAL A 34 16.11 6.40 -8.06
CA VAL A 34 14.68 6.07 -7.97
C VAL A 34 14.16 5.55 -9.31
N THR A 35 14.49 6.22 -10.42
CA THR A 35 14.09 5.78 -11.78
C THR A 35 14.62 4.37 -12.08
N GLN A 36 15.90 4.13 -11.78
CA GLN A 36 16.54 2.85 -12.05
C GLN A 36 15.92 1.72 -11.21
N VAL A 37 15.67 1.94 -9.92
CA VAL A 37 15.07 0.92 -9.06
C VAL A 37 13.62 0.63 -9.46
N ILE A 38 12.79 1.65 -9.71
CA ILE A 38 11.40 1.46 -10.16
C ILE A 38 11.36 0.67 -11.48
N TYR A 39 12.16 1.09 -12.47
CA TYR A 39 12.23 0.36 -13.73
C TYR A 39 12.73 -1.08 -13.54
N GLY A 40 13.79 -1.25 -12.74
CA GLY A 40 14.39 -2.55 -12.48
C GLY A 40 13.40 -3.51 -11.82
N ILE A 41 12.69 -3.07 -10.76
CA ILE A 41 11.63 -3.85 -10.09
C ILE A 41 10.56 -4.30 -11.09
N HIS A 42 10.12 -3.40 -11.99
CA HIS A 42 9.11 -3.74 -12.98
C HIS A 42 9.59 -4.69 -14.07
N LYS A 43 10.85 -4.57 -14.50
CA LYS A 43 11.41 -5.44 -15.54
C LYS A 43 11.80 -6.81 -14.99
N SER A 44 12.35 -6.87 -13.77
CA SER A 44 12.72 -8.13 -13.13
C SER A 44 11.54 -8.85 -12.48
N GLY A 45 10.52 -8.09 -12.03
CA GLY A 45 9.47 -8.62 -11.16
C GLY A 45 10.01 -8.96 -9.76
N SER A 46 11.10 -8.33 -9.31
CA SER A 46 11.81 -8.73 -8.07
C SER A 46 12.42 -7.52 -7.35
N VAL A 47 12.47 -7.60 -6.02
CA VAL A 47 13.20 -6.63 -5.17
C VAL A 47 14.68 -6.98 -4.96
N LEU A 48 15.15 -8.12 -5.46
CA LEU A 48 16.56 -8.51 -5.31
C LEU A 48 17.44 -7.58 -6.13
N LEU A 49 18.49 -7.03 -5.49
CA LEU A 49 19.38 -6.07 -6.15
C LEU A 49 20.12 -6.68 -7.35
N LYS A 50 20.38 -8.00 -7.33
CA LYS A 50 20.95 -8.72 -8.47
C LYS A 50 19.99 -8.66 -9.66
N ASP A 51 18.74 -9.07 -9.47
CA ASP A 51 17.75 -9.10 -10.55
C ASP A 51 17.45 -7.69 -11.08
N ILE A 52 17.41 -6.69 -10.19
CA ILE A 52 17.28 -5.27 -10.56
C ILE A 52 18.51 -4.84 -11.39
N ALA A 53 19.72 -5.19 -10.97
CA ALA A 53 20.96 -4.85 -11.69
C ALA A 53 21.01 -5.49 -13.08
N ASP A 54 20.66 -6.77 -13.19
CA ASP A 54 20.56 -7.50 -14.46
C ASP A 54 19.51 -6.85 -15.38
N ALA A 55 18.34 -6.50 -14.82
CA ALA A 55 17.27 -5.84 -15.57
C ALA A 55 17.68 -4.45 -16.09
N LEU A 56 18.54 -3.72 -15.37
CA LEU A 56 19.06 -2.43 -15.83
C LEU A 56 19.92 -2.55 -17.08
N ASN A 57 20.47 -3.73 -17.39
CA ASN A 57 21.27 -4.01 -18.60
C ASN A 57 22.31 -2.90 -18.87
N GLU A 58 23.12 -2.58 -17.86
CA GLU A 58 24.21 -1.62 -17.96
C GLU A 58 25.47 -2.31 -18.52
N SER A 59 26.31 -1.57 -19.26
CA SER A 59 27.55 -2.12 -19.85
C SER A 59 28.65 -2.45 -18.84
N VAL A 60 28.46 -2.10 -17.56
CA VAL A 60 29.40 -2.38 -16.48
C VAL A 60 29.11 -3.74 -15.87
N GLN A 61 30.09 -4.32 -15.16
CA GLN A 61 29.87 -5.56 -14.43
C GLN A 61 28.68 -5.43 -13.44
N VAL A 62 27.82 -6.45 -13.43
CA VAL A 62 26.60 -6.51 -12.59
C VAL A 62 26.93 -6.23 -11.11
N LYS A 63 28.05 -6.76 -10.60
CA LYS A 63 28.54 -6.50 -9.24
C LYS A 63 28.66 -5.01 -8.94
N ASN A 64 29.21 -4.23 -9.86
CA ASN A 64 29.38 -2.78 -9.68
C ASN A 64 28.02 -2.06 -9.62
N THR A 65 27.05 -2.52 -10.38
CA THR A 65 25.67 -2.02 -10.32
C THR A 65 25.01 -2.38 -8.99
N ILE A 66 25.16 -3.62 -8.51
CA ILE A 66 24.65 -4.05 -7.19
C ILE A 66 25.26 -3.18 -6.08
N GLU A 67 26.58 -3.00 -6.06
CA GLU A 67 27.26 -2.18 -5.05
C GLU A 67 26.81 -0.72 -5.10
N ARG A 68 26.60 -0.18 -6.31
CA ARG A 68 26.07 1.19 -6.49
C ARG A 68 24.64 1.30 -5.96
N LEU A 69 23.76 0.35 -6.28
CA LEU A 69 22.38 0.35 -5.78
C LEU A 69 22.35 0.21 -4.24
N SER A 70 23.14 -0.70 -3.70
CA SER A 70 23.27 -0.93 -2.26
C SER A 70 23.76 0.31 -1.51
N ARG A 71 24.80 0.99 -2.02
CA ARG A 71 25.30 2.25 -1.43
C ARG A 71 24.30 3.40 -1.47
N ASN A 72 23.40 3.42 -2.45
CA ASN A 72 22.32 4.42 -2.48
C ASN A 72 21.20 4.05 -1.51
N LEU A 73 20.84 2.77 -1.40
CA LEU A 73 19.86 2.29 -0.42
C LEU A 73 20.29 2.53 1.03
N SER A 74 21.59 2.51 1.34
CA SER A 74 22.07 2.78 2.70
C SER A 74 21.96 4.25 3.12
N ARG A 75 21.66 5.16 2.18
CA ARG A 75 21.47 6.60 2.43
C ARG A 75 19.97 6.91 2.51
N PRO A 76 19.48 7.64 3.51
CA PRO A 76 18.07 8.03 3.57
C PRO A 76 17.63 8.73 2.29
N LEU A 77 16.47 8.34 1.75
CA LEU A 77 15.81 9.12 0.71
C LEU A 77 15.39 10.48 1.27
N SER A 78 15.35 11.50 0.42
CA SER A 78 14.91 12.84 0.81
C SER A 78 13.45 12.78 1.27
N SER A 79 13.13 13.41 2.40
CA SER A 79 11.76 13.43 2.96
C SER A 79 10.71 13.90 1.94
N SER A 80 11.08 14.89 1.11
CA SER A 80 10.21 15.40 0.04
C SER A 80 9.77 14.36 -0.99
N VAL A 81 10.46 13.22 -1.11
CA VAL A 81 10.06 12.14 -2.02
C VAL A 81 8.79 11.47 -1.54
N LEU A 82 8.72 11.15 -0.24
CA LEU A 82 7.54 10.58 0.38
C LEU A 82 6.37 11.56 0.30
N ASP A 83 6.59 12.84 0.61
CA ASP A 83 5.55 13.87 0.56
C ASP A 83 4.97 14.02 -0.85
N ARG A 84 5.83 14.15 -1.87
CA ARG A 84 5.39 14.27 -3.27
C ARG A 84 4.68 13.01 -3.76
N TYR A 85 5.17 11.83 -3.41
CA TYR A 85 4.48 10.58 -3.73
C TYR A 85 3.10 10.52 -3.07
N THR A 86 3.01 10.82 -1.78
CA THR A 86 1.75 10.81 -1.01
C THR A 86 0.76 11.80 -1.61
N GLN A 87 1.19 13.04 -1.86
CA GLN A 87 0.37 14.07 -2.51
C GLN A 87 -0.13 13.62 -3.88
N LYS A 88 0.69 12.87 -4.64
CA LYS A 88 0.30 12.34 -5.94
C LYS A 88 -0.76 11.23 -5.82
N MET A 89 -0.61 10.32 -4.85
CA MET A 89 -1.56 9.22 -4.64
C MET A 89 -2.88 9.72 -4.03
N VAL A 90 -2.86 10.69 -3.12
CA VAL A 90 -4.09 11.26 -2.54
C VAL A 90 -5.02 11.83 -3.61
N LYS A 91 -4.45 12.41 -4.68
CA LYS A 91 -5.23 12.94 -5.82
C LYS A 91 -6.04 11.88 -6.56
N THR A 92 -5.70 10.59 -6.44
CA THR A 92 -6.44 9.51 -7.11
C THR A 92 -7.56 8.93 -6.24
N LEU A 93 -7.75 9.40 -5.01
CA LEU A 93 -8.73 8.83 -4.06
C LEU A 93 -10.13 9.45 -4.15
N GLY A 94 -10.34 10.48 -4.98
CA GLY A 94 -11.64 11.13 -5.17
C GLY A 94 -12.02 12.10 -4.03
N LYS A 95 -13.33 12.37 -3.88
CA LYS A 95 -13.89 13.36 -2.93
C LYS A 95 -14.20 12.80 -1.54
N ASP A 96 -14.43 11.49 -1.42
CA ASP A 96 -14.72 10.82 -0.15
C ASP A 96 -13.77 9.62 0.05
N PRO A 97 -12.47 9.87 0.32
CA PRO A 97 -11.47 8.81 0.32
C PRO A 97 -11.76 7.74 1.38
N VAL A 98 -11.66 6.47 0.97
CA VAL A 98 -11.62 5.33 1.90
C VAL A 98 -10.17 4.90 2.06
N ILE A 99 -9.68 4.96 3.30
CA ILE A 99 -8.29 4.70 3.65
C ILE A 99 -8.24 3.56 4.66
N MET A 100 -7.57 2.47 4.33
CA MET A 100 -7.42 1.31 5.20
C MET A 100 -6.08 1.38 5.91
N VAL A 101 -6.08 0.98 7.17
CA VAL A 101 -4.89 0.90 7.99
C VAL A 101 -4.77 -0.52 8.51
N ASP A 102 -3.62 -1.13 8.26
CA ASP A 102 -3.35 -2.49 8.70
C ASP A 102 -1.84 -2.69 8.86
N ASP A 103 -1.50 -3.66 9.69
CA ASP A 103 -0.13 -4.08 9.90
C ASP A 103 0.12 -5.40 9.14
N SER A 104 1.31 -5.53 8.58
CA SER A 104 1.84 -6.76 8.01
C SER A 104 3.16 -7.10 8.70
N ASP A 105 3.68 -8.28 8.43
CA ASP A 105 4.99 -8.74 8.87
C ASP A 105 5.95 -8.95 7.68
N VAL A 106 7.24 -9.03 7.97
CA VAL A 106 8.27 -9.59 7.08
C VAL A 106 9.00 -10.69 7.83
N ILE A 107 8.94 -11.91 7.30
CA ILE A 107 9.55 -13.10 7.93
C ILE A 107 10.97 -13.34 7.40
N LYS A 108 11.91 -13.60 8.33
CA LYS A 108 13.34 -13.86 8.09
C LYS A 108 13.82 -15.01 8.99
N PRO A 109 13.32 -16.25 8.81
CA PRO A 109 13.53 -17.35 9.75
C PRO A 109 15.02 -17.68 9.91
N HIS A 110 15.78 -17.60 8.81
CA HIS A 110 17.23 -17.83 8.78
C HIS A 110 18.06 -16.53 8.87
N GLY A 111 17.43 -15.41 9.22
CA GLY A 111 18.11 -14.12 9.38
C GLY A 111 19.09 -14.16 10.57
N GLN A 112 20.33 -13.73 10.31
CA GLN A 112 21.39 -13.64 11.32
C GLN A 112 22.00 -12.23 11.38
N ALA A 113 22.34 -11.65 10.23
CA ALA A 113 23.08 -10.39 10.14
C ALA A 113 22.19 -9.16 9.84
N PHE A 114 20.87 -9.25 10.04
CA PHE A 114 19.98 -8.11 9.82
C PHE A 114 19.94 -7.19 11.04
N GLU A 115 19.95 -5.88 10.81
CA GLU A 115 19.88 -4.87 11.86
C GLU A 115 18.52 -4.92 12.57
N ALA A 116 18.52 -4.88 13.91
CA ALA A 116 17.32 -4.89 14.74
C ALA A 116 16.33 -6.03 14.43
N LEU A 117 16.83 -7.21 14.07
CA LEU A 117 15.99 -8.36 13.77
C LEU A 117 15.24 -8.83 15.03
N GLY A 118 13.93 -8.63 15.03
CA GLY A 118 13.05 -8.97 16.15
C GLY A 118 12.33 -10.30 15.95
N LYS A 119 11.23 -10.45 16.69
CA LYS A 119 10.26 -11.54 16.49
C LYS A 119 8.90 -10.96 16.16
N VAL A 120 8.23 -11.55 15.18
CA VAL A 120 6.88 -11.18 14.74
C VAL A 120 6.02 -12.41 14.58
N ARG A 121 4.70 -12.23 14.65
CA ARG A 121 3.76 -13.30 14.35
C ARG A 121 3.66 -13.44 12.84
N ASP A 122 3.93 -14.62 12.32
CA ASP A 122 3.74 -14.93 10.91
C ASP A 122 2.23 -15.02 10.60
N GLY A 123 1.69 -13.95 10.01
CA GLY A 123 0.29 -13.87 9.62
C GLY A 123 -0.09 -14.76 8.44
N SER A 124 0.88 -15.36 7.75
CA SER A 124 0.66 -16.32 6.67
C SER A 124 0.65 -17.78 7.15
N SER A 125 1.18 -18.05 8.35
CA SER A 125 1.20 -19.37 8.97
C SER A 125 -0.13 -19.72 9.63
N LYS A 126 -0.62 -20.95 9.40
CA LYS A 126 -1.85 -21.47 10.04
C LYS A 126 -1.76 -21.48 11.57
N ASP A 127 -0.56 -21.70 12.11
CA ASP A 127 -0.32 -21.80 13.54
C ASP A 127 0.06 -20.44 14.18
N ASN A 128 0.11 -19.35 13.40
CA ASN A 128 0.53 -18.03 13.88
C ASN A 128 1.86 -18.04 14.66
N LYS A 129 2.85 -18.77 14.13
CA LYS A 129 4.14 -18.97 14.80
C LYS A 129 4.88 -17.64 14.96
N MET A 130 5.60 -17.52 16.08
CA MET A 130 6.51 -16.41 16.30
C MET A 130 7.82 -16.70 15.56
N GLU A 131 8.12 -15.90 14.55
CA GLU A 131 9.29 -16.03 13.70
C GLU A 131 10.17 -14.79 13.76
N LYS A 132 11.44 -14.95 13.38
CA LYS A 132 12.34 -13.78 13.24
C LYS A 132 11.84 -12.87 12.14
N GLY A 133 11.80 -11.56 12.38
CA GLY A 133 11.27 -10.64 11.37
C GLY A 133 11.05 -9.20 11.86
N TYR A 134 10.23 -8.49 11.10
CA TYR A 134 9.88 -7.08 11.31
C TYR A 134 8.38 -6.86 11.15
N ASN A 135 7.85 -5.87 11.86
CA ASN A 135 6.50 -5.37 11.60
C ASN A 135 6.55 -4.37 10.44
N VAL A 136 5.45 -4.23 9.73
CA VAL A 136 5.27 -3.27 8.66
C VAL A 136 3.93 -2.58 8.86
N THR A 137 3.96 -1.30 9.18
CA THR A 137 2.74 -0.49 9.25
C THR A 137 2.45 0.09 7.88
N GLU A 138 1.25 -0.14 7.37
CA GLU A 138 0.83 0.26 6.04
C GLU A 138 -0.50 1.03 6.10
N ILE A 139 -0.58 2.13 5.34
CA ILE A 139 -1.80 2.91 5.16
C ILE A 139 -2.06 3.02 3.67
N VAL A 140 -3.24 2.60 3.23
CA VAL A 140 -3.59 2.43 1.82
C VAL A 140 -4.90 3.14 1.52
N GLY A 141 -4.92 3.97 0.49
CA GLY A 141 -6.16 4.55 -0.05
C GLY A 141 -6.71 3.72 -1.20
N LEU A 142 -8.04 3.72 -1.38
CA LEU A 142 -8.67 3.20 -2.60
C LEU A 142 -8.77 4.29 -3.66
N THR A 143 -8.32 3.95 -4.85
CA THR A 143 -8.49 4.83 -6.01
C THR A 143 -9.95 4.94 -6.43
N VAL A 144 -10.33 6.09 -7.00
CA VAL A 144 -11.74 6.44 -7.24
C VAL A 144 -12.37 5.64 -8.38
N GLU A 145 -11.63 5.40 -9.48
CA GLU A 145 -12.22 4.74 -10.65
C GLU A 145 -12.25 3.23 -10.44
N GLN A 146 -11.09 2.63 -10.19
CA GLN A 146 -10.94 1.16 -10.20
C GLN A 146 -10.84 0.54 -8.81
N HIS A 147 -10.97 1.35 -7.73
CA HIS A 147 -10.96 0.89 -6.35
C HIS A 147 -9.73 0.01 -6.03
N GLN A 148 -8.58 0.35 -6.61
CA GLN A 148 -7.32 -0.34 -6.37
C GLN A 148 -6.62 0.27 -5.15
N PRO A 149 -5.93 -0.56 -4.35
CA PRO A 149 -5.19 -0.07 -3.20
C PRO A 149 -3.88 0.62 -3.62
N VAL A 150 -3.72 1.89 -3.27
CA VAL A 150 -2.45 2.63 -3.38
C VAL A 150 -1.94 3.00 -1.99
N SER A 151 -0.71 2.59 -1.68
CA SER A 151 -0.10 2.93 -0.40
C SER A 151 0.22 4.41 -0.31
N LEU A 152 -0.07 4.99 0.86
CA LEU A 152 0.18 6.37 1.26
C LEU A 152 1.26 6.45 2.34
N PHE A 153 1.49 5.36 3.05
CA PHE A 153 2.54 5.22 4.06
C PHE A 153 2.90 3.74 4.20
N SER A 154 4.20 3.44 4.29
CA SER A 154 4.71 2.10 4.56
C SER A 154 6.02 2.20 5.33
N HIS A 155 6.10 1.56 6.48
CA HIS A 155 7.31 1.59 7.31
C HIS A 155 7.58 0.24 7.93
N ILE A 156 8.78 -0.31 7.68
CA ILE A 156 9.30 -1.48 8.37
C ILE A 156 9.85 -1.01 9.71
N HIS A 157 9.42 -1.66 10.78
CA HIS A 157 9.90 -1.38 12.13
C HIS A 157 10.05 -2.62 13.01
N SER A 158 10.83 -2.50 14.07
CA SER A 158 11.10 -3.56 15.05
C SER A 158 11.27 -2.99 16.45
N SER A 159 10.79 -3.76 17.44
CA SER A 159 11.00 -3.43 18.85
C SER A 159 12.47 -3.46 19.29
N TRP A 160 13.36 -4.01 18.45
CA TRP A 160 14.80 -4.08 18.69
C TRP A 160 15.56 -2.87 18.14
N GLU A 161 14.87 -1.91 17.51
CA GLU A 161 15.50 -0.68 17.05
C GLU A 161 15.95 0.20 18.21
N LYS A 162 17.07 0.90 18.01
CA LYS A 162 17.51 1.92 18.96
C LYS A 162 16.46 3.03 19.04
N ARG A 163 16.04 3.38 20.27
CA ARG A 163 15.02 4.42 20.54
C ARG A 163 13.62 4.08 20.00
N TYR A 164 13.32 2.80 19.78
CA TYR A 164 11.95 2.38 19.47
C TYR A 164 11.00 2.72 20.63
N LYS A 165 9.89 3.39 20.31
CA LYS A 165 8.87 3.74 21.32
C LYS A 165 7.79 2.67 21.41
N SER A 166 7.04 2.47 20.32
CA SER A 166 5.98 1.47 20.22
C SER A 166 5.46 1.38 18.78
N ALA A 167 4.72 0.31 18.48
CA ALA A 167 4.00 0.20 17.20
C ALA A 167 2.96 1.32 17.05
N ASN A 168 2.33 1.72 18.16
CA ASN A 168 1.38 2.84 18.19
C ASN A 168 2.05 4.17 17.80
N ASP A 169 3.30 4.43 18.21
CA ASP A 169 4.02 5.63 17.79
C ASP A 169 4.22 5.65 16.26
N VAL A 170 4.60 4.51 15.67
CA VAL A 170 4.73 4.35 14.21
C VAL A 170 3.39 4.60 13.52
N LEU A 171 2.32 3.97 14.01
CA LEU A 171 0.96 4.14 13.51
C LEU A 171 0.53 5.61 13.51
N PHE A 172 0.66 6.31 14.65
CA PHE A 172 0.26 7.71 14.75
C PHE A 172 1.17 8.65 13.95
N ARG A 173 2.43 8.30 13.70
CA ARG A 173 3.28 9.01 12.73
C ARG A 173 2.74 8.85 11.32
N GLY A 174 2.41 7.62 10.91
CA GLY A 174 1.82 7.33 9.59
C GLY A 174 0.47 8.04 9.40
N LEU A 175 -0.42 7.96 10.39
CA LEU A 175 -1.72 8.63 10.34
C LEU A 175 -1.57 10.15 10.19
N ARG A 176 -0.71 10.79 11.00
CA ARG A 176 -0.45 12.24 10.89
C ARG A 176 0.10 12.62 9.52
N HIS A 177 1.03 11.83 8.99
CA HIS A 177 1.59 12.02 7.65
C HIS A 177 0.51 11.95 6.58
N VAL A 178 -0.33 10.93 6.59
CA VAL A 178 -1.39 10.79 5.59
C VAL A 178 -2.42 11.92 5.72
N ILE A 179 -2.87 12.20 6.94
CA ILE A 179 -3.89 13.23 7.22
C ILE A 179 -3.39 14.62 6.80
N SER A 180 -2.10 14.95 6.97
CA SER A 180 -1.57 16.25 6.55
C SER A 180 -1.55 16.46 5.03
N HIS A 181 -1.75 15.40 4.25
CA HIS A 181 -1.84 15.46 2.78
C HIS A 181 -3.29 15.43 2.27
N LEU A 182 -4.27 15.22 3.13
CA LEU A 182 -5.69 15.21 2.75
C LEU A 182 -6.24 16.63 2.69
N THR A 183 -6.98 16.93 1.62
CA THR A 183 -7.67 18.23 1.45
C THR A 183 -9.09 18.24 2.02
N GLN A 184 -9.63 17.07 2.35
CA GLN A 184 -10.99 16.87 2.83
C GLN A 184 -11.03 15.72 3.84
N THR A 185 -12.17 15.59 4.54
CA THR A 185 -12.39 14.47 5.46
C THR A 185 -12.40 13.15 4.71
N ALA A 186 -11.58 12.20 5.16
CA ALA A 186 -11.56 10.82 4.67
C ALA A 186 -12.18 9.86 5.70
N THR A 187 -12.55 8.67 5.25
CA THR A 187 -12.99 7.55 6.09
C THR A 187 -11.85 6.58 6.28
N PHE A 188 -11.32 6.50 7.51
CA PHE A 188 -10.29 5.52 7.86
C PHE A 188 -10.90 4.22 8.40
N VAL A 189 -10.47 3.08 7.86
CA VAL A 189 -11.01 1.76 8.17
C VAL A 189 -9.95 0.95 8.93
N PHE A 190 -10.33 0.47 10.10
CA PHE A 190 -9.45 -0.25 11.02
C PHE A 190 -10.04 -1.60 11.42
N ASP A 191 -9.17 -2.60 11.55
CA ASP A 191 -9.51 -3.92 12.05
C ASP A 191 -9.77 -3.93 13.57
N ARG A 192 -9.91 -5.13 14.16
CA ARG A 192 -10.18 -5.30 15.60
C ARG A 192 -8.96 -5.05 16.50
N GLY A 193 -7.74 -5.15 15.98
CA GLY A 193 -6.51 -4.86 16.72
C GLY A 193 -6.39 -3.39 17.13
N TYR A 194 -7.11 -2.52 16.43
CA TYR A 194 -7.14 -1.08 16.64
C TYR A 194 -8.27 -0.59 17.57
N ASP A 195 -9.03 -1.49 18.21
CA ASP A 195 -10.08 -1.12 19.19
C ASP A 195 -9.46 -0.58 20.50
N MET A 196 -8.90 0.63 20.45
CA MET A 196 -8.21 1.29 21.55
C MET A 196 -8.65 2.75 21.71
N ASN A 197 -8.72 3.23 22.96
CA ASN A 197 -9.18 4.59 23.26
C ASN A 197 -8.37 5.67 22.54
N ALA A 198 -7.04 5.53 22.56
CA ALA A 198 -6.12 6.48 21.93
C ALA A 198 -6.42 6.70 20.44
N LEU A 199 -6.84 5.67 19.71
CA LEU A 199 -7.21 5.82 18.31
C LEU A 199 -8.49 6.62 18.14
N PHE A 200 -9.54 6.31 18.91
CA PHE A 200 -10.79 7.06 18.86
C PHE A 200 -10.57 8.55 19.15
N ASP A 201 -9.77 8.86 20.18
CA ASP A 201 -9.43 10.24 20.53
C ASP A 201 -8.66 10.94 19.42
N PHE A 202 -7.63 10.28 18.87
CA PHE A 202 -6.83 10.80 17.77
C PHE A 202 -7.69 11.11 16.52
N MET A 203 -8.57 10.19 16.13
CA MET A 203 -9.43 10.37 14.95
C MET A 203 -10.44 11.51 15.15
N HIS A 204 -10.99 11.64 16.36
CA HIS A 204 -11.86 12.74 16.72
C HIS A 204 -11.17 14.10 16.74
N GLN A 205 -9.94 14.16 17.25
CA GLN A 205 -9.10 15.38 17.24
C GLN A 205 -8.71 15.77 15.82
N SER A 206 -8.41 14.77 14.98
CA SER A 206 -8.02 14.96 13.58
C SER A 206 -9.18 15.30 12.64
N LYS A 207 -10.42 15.33 13.16
CA LYS A 207 -11.66 15.61 12.40
C LYS A 207 -11.84 14.69 11.17
N GLN A 208 -11.42 13.44 11.31
CA GLN A 208 -11.56 12.41 10.27
C GLN A 208 -12.71 11.46 10.57
N ASN A 209 -13.28 10.86 9.53
CA ASN A 209 -14.24 9.76 9.71
C ASN A 209 -13.49 8.47 9.97
N TYR A 210 -14.09 7.56 10.73
CA TYR A 210 -13.52 6.25 10.99
C TYR A 210 -14.57 5.14 11.00
N ILE A 211 -14.13 3.92 10.72
CA ILE A 211 -14.87 2.67 10.93
C ILE A 211 -13.90 1.69 11.60
N VAL A 212 -14.14 1.37 12.86
CA VAL A 212 -13.30 0.45 13.65
C VAL A 212 -14.10 -0.79 13.98
N ARG A 213 -13.58 -1.98 13.68
CA ARG A 213 -14.21 -3.23 14.16
C ARG A 213 -13.96 -3.38 15.66
N LEU A 214 -15.03 -3.55 16.43
CA LEU A 214 -14.93 -3.68 17.88
C LEU A 214 -14.67 -5.11 18.31
N THR A 215 -13.99 -5.25 19.44
CA THR A 215 -13.93 -6.49 20.21
C THR A 215 -15.20 -6.69 21.02
N GLU A 216 -15.49 -7.93 21.43
CA GLU A 216 -16.63 -8.26 22.29
C GLU A 216 -16.53 -7.72 23.72
N LYS A 217 -15.32 -7.34 24.14
CA LYS A 217 -15.01 -6.87 25.48
C LYS A 217 -15.15 -5.35 25.63
N ARG A 218 -15.30 -4.61 24.52
CA ARG A 218 -15.47 -3.17 24.51
C ARG A 218 -16.64 -2.75 25.39
N ASN A 219 -16.39 -1.88 26.38
CA ASN A 219 -17.46 -1.22 27.13
C ASN A 219 -17.99 -0.03 26.33
N ILE A 220 -19.31 0.06 26.21
CA ILE A 220 -20.06 1.06 25.45
C ILE A 220 -21.15 1.61 26.35
N PHE A 221 -21.29 2.93 26.39
CA PHE A 221 -22.36 3.59 27.14
C PHE A 221 -23.60 3.73 26.26
N TRP A 222 -24.73 3.24 26.75
CA TRP A 222 -25.99 3.29 26.03
C TRP A 222 -27.15 3.46 27.03
N LYS A 223 -28.00 4.47 26.80
CA LYS A 223 -29.18 4.78 27.63
C LYS A 223 -28.89 4.80 29.14
N GLY A 224 -27.86 5.52 29.56
CA GLY A 224 -27.56 5.72 30.99
C GLY A 224 -26.75 4.61 31.66
N LYS A 225 -26.41 3.52 30.96
CA LYS A 225 -25.69 2.37 31.52
C LYS A 225 -24.53 1.93 30.63
N TRP A 226 -23.53 1.28 31.23
CA TRP A 226 -22.42 0.65 30.54
C TRP A 226 -22.75 -0.79 30.18
N PHE A 227 -22.52 -1.16 28.93
CA PHE A 227 -22.69 -2.52 28.43
C PHE A 227 -21.43 -2.98 27.71
N LYS A 228 -21.11 -4.27 27.78
CA LYS A 228 -20.18 -4.88 26.83
C LYS A 228 -20.82 -4.86 25.44
N SER A 229 -20.04 -4.58 24.40
CA SER A 229 -20.48 -4.51 23.01
C SER A 229 -21.28 -5.75 22.58
N ARG A 230 -20.84 -6.95 23.00
CA ARG A 230 -21.54 -8.22 22.73
C ARG A 230 -22.98 -8.24 23.25
N VAL A 231 -23.26 -7.63 24.40
CA VAL A 231 -24.61 -7.60 25.00
C VAL A 231 -25.55 -6.76 24.14
N LEU A 232 -25.06 -5.64 23.61
CA LEU A 232 -25.81 -4.81 22.68
C LEU A 232 -26.01 -5.50 21.32
N ARG A 233 -25.04 -6.29 20.87
CA ARG A 233 -25.16 -7.13 19.65
C ARG A 233 -26.21 -8.22 19.81
N ASP A 234 -26.16 -8.97 20.91
CA ASP A 234 -27.00 -10.16 21.12
C ASP A 234 -28.45 -9.80 21.46
N SER A 235 -28.68 -8.61 22.02
CA SER A 235 -30.04 -8.08 22.27
C SER A 235 -30.76 -7.54 21.02
N ARG A 236 -30.14 -7.65 19.83
CA ARG A 236 -30.64 -7.08 18.57
C ARG A 236 -30.69 -8.12 17.47
N LYS A 237 -31.58 -7.87 16.51
CA LYS A 237 -31.65 -8.55 15.22
C LYS A 237 -31.38 -7.53 14.13
N GLY A 238 -30.88 -7.94 12.98
CA GLY A 238 -30.65 -7.04 11.85
C GLY A 238 -31.97 -6.63 11.18
N LYS A 239 -32.19 -5.31 11.02
CA LYS A 239 -33.42 -4.73 10.45
C LYS A 239 -33.30 -4.38 8.97
N ILE A 240 -32.09 -4.12 8.50
CA ILE A 240 -31.79 -3.73 7.13
C ILE A 240 -31.20 -4.94 6.43
N LYS A 241 -31.91 -5.51 5.46
CA LYS A 241 -31.40 -6.62 4.64
C LYS A 241 -30.62 -6.04 3.44
N THR A 242 -29.43 -6.56 3.18
CA THR A 242 -28.65 -6.24 1.98
C THR A 242 -27.81 -7.44 1.55
N THR A 243 -27.30 -7.41 0.33
CA THR A 243 -26.45 -8.46 -0.21
C THR A 243 -25.05 -7.93 -0.43
N LEU A 244 -24.06 -8.64 0.12
CA LEU A 244 -22.65 -8.38 -0.12
C LEU A 244 -22.12 -9.37 -1.13
N THR A 245 -21.29 -8.88 -2.05
CA THR A 245 -20.69 -9.69 -3.11
C THR A 245 -19.22 -9.89 -2.79
N PHE A 246 -18.81 -11.16 -2.71
CA PHE A 246 -17.44 -11.59 -2.47
C PHE A 246 -16.93 -12.36 -3.69
N ARG A 247 -15.62 -12.30 -3.94
CA ARG A 247 -14.97 -13.17 -4.92
C ARG A 247 -14.09 -14.15 -4.15
N GLU A 248 -14.51 -15.41 -4.08
CA GLU A 248 -13.79 -16.51 -3.42
C GLU A 248 -13.44 -17.55 -4.49
N ASP A 249 -12.17 -17.94 -4.59
CA ASP A 249 -11.65 -18.88 -5.60
C ASP A 249 -11.96 -18.53 -7.07
N GLY A 250 -12.27 -17.26 -7.35
CA GLY A 250 -12.69 -16.79 -8.67
C GLY A 250 -14.16 -16.98 -8.98
N LYS A 251 -14.95 -17.44 -8.01
CA LYS A 251 -16.41 -17.44 -8.08
C LYS A 251 -16.96 -16.25 -7.33
N THR A 252 -17.95 -15.61 -7.92
CA THR A 252 -18.72 -14.57 -7.24
C THR A 252 -19.69 -15.25 -6.29
N GLN A 253 -19.53 -15.02 -5.00
CA GLN A 253 -20.47 -15.45 -3.96
C GLN A 253 -21.24 -14.25 -3.44
N GLN A 254 -22.56 -14.41 -3.33
CA GLN A 254 -23.42 -13.42 -2.69
C GLN A 254 -23.80 -13.90 -1.30
N LYS A 255 -23.54 -13.08 -0.28
CA LYS A 255 -23.96 -13.36 1.10
C LYS A 255 -24.96 -12.31 1.52
N THR A 256 -26.15 -12.75 1.92
CA THR A 256 -27.16 -11.87 2.50
C THR A 256 -26.74 -11.53 3.92
N VAL A 257 -26.71 -10.24 4.23
CA VAL A 257 -26.42 -9.74 5.58
C VAL A 257 -27.57 -8.90 6.09
N TYR A 258 -27.70 -8.87 7.41
CA TYR A 258 -28.68 -8.05 8.10
C TYR A 258 -27.94 -7.03 8.97
N ILE A 259 -28.36 -5.78 8.90
CA ILE A 259 -27.69 -4.66 9.57
C ILE A 259 -28.67 -4.00 10.56
N SER A 260 -28.16 -3.68 11.73
CA SER A 260 -28.81 -2.80 12.70
C SER A 260 -27.82 -1.76 13.19
N HIS A 261 -28.28 -0.63 13.69
CA HIS A 261 -27.39 0.36 14.27
C HIS A 261 -27.99 0.99 15.54
N LEU A 262 -27.11 1.47 16.41
CA LEU A 262 -27.44 2.14 17.66
C LEU A 262 -26.62 3.42 17.79
N ASN A 263 -27.23 4.50 18.27
CA ASN A 263 -26.48 5.65 18.76
C ASN A 263 -25.98 5.32 20.16
N VAL A 264 -24.66 5.33 20.33
CA VAL A 264 -23.98 4.95 21.58
C VAL A 264 -22.85 5.93 21.87
N THR A 265 -22.25 5.81 23.05
CA THR A 265 -21.08 6.61 23.43
C THR A 265 -19.90 5.69 23.76
N ILE A 266 -18.72 5.99 23.21
CA ILE A 266 -17.49 5.22 23.50
C ILE A 266 -16.72 5.83 24.68
N THR A 267 -15.97 4.98 25.40
CA THR A 267 -15.28 5.37 26.65
C THR A 267 -14.23 6.47 26.48
N ALA A 268 -13.50 6.48 25.36
CA ALA A 268 -12.30 7.32 25.18
C ALA A 268 -12.58 8.82 25.32
N SER A 269 -13.64 9.29 24.69
CA SER A 269 -13.96 10.72 24.57
C SER A 269 -15.37 11.09 25.05
N LYS A 270 -16.14 10.11 25.55
CA LYS A 270 -17.59 10.24 25.80
C LYS A 270 -18.35 10.84 24.60
N ARG A 271 -17.81 10.72 23.39
CA ARG A 271 -18.44 11.24 22.18
C ARG A 271 -19.50 10.27 21.65
N PRO A 272 -20.61 10.80 21.11
CA PRO A 272 -21.61 9.98 20.46
C PRO A 272 -21.06 9.41 19.14
N ILE A 273 -21.25 8.12 18.97
CA ILE A 273 -20.86 7.34 17.79
C ILE A 273 -22.02 6.40 17.40
N ARG A 274 -21.89 5.74 16.26
CA ARG A 274 -22.83 4.73 15.78
C ARG A 274 -22.18 3.37 15.93
N LEU A 275 -22.87 2.48 16.63
CA LEU A 275 -22.55 1.06 16.68
C LEU A 275 -23.37 0.36 15.60
N VAL A 276 -22.72 -0.09 14.53
CA VAL A 276 -23.32 -0.87 13.45
C VAL A 276 -23.09 -2.35 13.71
N LEU A 277 -24.16 -3.13 13.68
CA LEU A 277 -24.20 -4.56 13.97
C LEU A 277 -24.52 -5.31 12.67
N VAL A 278 -23.65 -6.21 12.26
CA VAL A 278 -23.73 -6.93 10.97
C VAL A 278 -23.86 -8.43 11.23
N TYR A 279 -24.98 -9.00 10.82
CA TYR A 279 -25.33 -10.42 11.00
C TYR A 279 -25.30 -11.15 9.65
N GLY A 280 -25.05 -12.47 9.66
CA GLY A 280 -25.15 -13.33 8.47
C GLY A 280 -23.84 -13.58 7.70
N LEU A 281 -22.70 -13.08 8.18
CA LEU A 281 -21.39 -13.35 7.56
C LEU A 281 -20.64 -14.54 8.17
N GLY A 282 -21.04 -14.96 9.37
CA GLY A 282 -20.45 -16.06 10.12
C GLY A 282 -21.20 -16.21 11.45
N GLU A 283 -20.73 -17.12 12.29
CA GLU A 283 -21.39 -17.44 13.58
C GLU A 283 -21.45 -16.23 14.52
N GLN A 284 -20.36 -15.46 14.58
CA GLN A 284 -20.28 -14.28 15.44
C GLN A 284 -20.58 -13.01 14.63
N PRO A 285 -21.67 -12.27 14.94
CA PRO A 285 -21.97 -11.03 14.24
C PRO A 285 -20.89 -9.97 14.48
N MET A 286 -20.59 -9.21 13.44
CA MET A 286 -19.57 -8.18 13.45
C MET A 286 -20.13 -6.88 14.04
N MET A 287 -19.30 -6.13 14.76
CA MET A 287 -19.64 -4.85 15.38
C MET A 287 -18.67 -3.79 14.87
N LEU A 288 -19.19 -2.70 14.32
CA LEU A 288 -18.41 -1.59 13.79
C LEU A 288 -18.76 -0.32 14.55
N ALA A 289 -17.75 0.40 15.03
CA ALA A 289 -17.88 1.74 15.58
C ALA A 289 -17.53 2.77 14.51
N THR A 290 -18.41 3.77 14.33
CA THR A 290 -18.15 4.86 13.39
C THR A 290 -18.72 6.19 13.87
N ASN A 291 -18.04 7.28 13.54
CA ASN A 291 -18.57 8.64 13.69
C ASN A 291 -19.39 9.12 12.46
N LYS A 292 -19.43 8.35 11.36
CA LYS A 292 -20.26 8.69 10.18
C LYS A 292 -21.74 8.80 10.57
N PRO A 293 -22.48 9.79 10.07
CA PRO A 293 -23.91 9.88 10.29
C PRO A 293 -24.63 8.72 9.58
N ILE A 294 -25.74 8.27 10.16
CA ILE A 294 -26.67 7.31 9.55
C ILE A 294 -28.04 7.97 9.54
N ARG A 295 -28.43 8.51 8.38
CA ARG A 295 -29.71 9.18 8.11
C ARG A 295 -30.71 8.23 7.45
N GLY A 296 -30.22 7.22 6.74
CA GLY A 296 -31.05 6.23 6.06
C GLY A 296 -30.43 4.84 6.01
N LYS A 297 -31.15 3.91 5.35
CA LYS A 297 -30.69 2.53 5.17
C LYS A 297 -29.40 2.46 4.36
N GLN A 298 -29.26 3.32 3.35
CA GLN A 298 -28.11 3.33 2.44
C GLN A 298 -26.81 3.66 3.18
N ASP A 299 -26.81 4.67 4.06
CA ASP A 299 -25.63 5.03 4.87
C ASP A 299 -25.10 3.84 5.69
N ALA A 300 -26.01 3.07 6.30
CA ALA A 300 -25.64 1.88 7.08
C ALA A 300 -25.04 0.78 6.18
N ILE A 301 -25.55 0.62 4.97
CA ILE A 301 -25.02 -0.33 3.98
C ILE A 301 -23.62 0.12 3.52
N ASP A 302 -23.42 1.41 3.27
CA ASP A 302 -22.16 1.95 2.78
C ASP A 302 -21.06 1.87 3.84
N ILE A 303 -21.38 2.11 5.13
CA ILE A 303 -20.44 1.85 6.23
C ILE A 303 -19.97 0.38 6.23
N VAL A 304 -20.89 -0.56 6.00
CA VAL A 304 -20.53 -1.98 5.93
C VAL A 304 -19.69 -2.26 4.70
N ARG A 305 -20.01 -1.69 3.53
CA ARG A 305 -19.22 -1.85 2.29
C ARG A 305 -17.82 -1.27 2.42
N ASP A 306 -17.69 -0.06 2.97
CA ASP A 306 -16.40 0.58 3.27
C ASP A 306 -15.56 -0.33 4.16
N TYR A 307 -16.15 -0.91 5.21
CA TYR A 307 -15.44 -1.86 6.07
C TYR A 307 -15.00 -3.13 5.31
N MET A 308 -15.88 -3.70 4.48
CA MET A 308 -15.56 -4.91 3.70
C MET A 308 -14.47 -4.67 2.67
N SER A 309 -14.35 -3.44 2.15
CA SER A 309 -13.26 -3.08 1.24
C SER A 309 -11.87 -3.18 1.89
N ARG A 310 -11.76 -3.30 3.24
CA ARG A 310 -10.49 -3.54 3.93
C ARG A 310 -9.73 -4.75 3.36
N TRP A 311 -10.41 -5.77 2.86
CA TRP A 311 -9.76 -6.92 2.18
C TRP A 311 -8.79 -6.51 1.05
N ARG A 312 -8.94 -5.31 0.47
CA ARG A 312 -8.01 -4.76 -0.52
C ARG A 312 -6.59 -4.59 0.02
N ILE A 313 -6.41 -4.25 1.30
CA ILE A 313 -5.07 -4.11 1.89
C ILE A 313 -4.39 -5.48 2.08
N GLU A 314 -5.15 -6.51 2.42
CA GLU A 314 -4.64 -7.88 2.53
C GLU A 314 -4.19 -8.41 1.15
N GLU A 315 -4.96 -8.14 0.10
CA GLU A 315 -4.56 -8.47 -1.28
C GLU A 315 -3.31 -7.68 -1.70
N TYR A 316 -3.21 -6.41 -1.31
CA TYR A 316 -2.03 -5.58 -1.55
C TYR A 316 -0.77 -6.19 -0.90
N PHE A 317 -0.86 -6.63 0.36
CA PHE A 317 0.23 -7.33 1.04
C PHE A 317 0.60 -8.63 0.35
N ARG A 318 -0.39 -9.45 0.00
CA ARG A 318 -0.15 -10.71 -0.70
C ARG A 318 0.57 -10.49 -2.02
N PHE A 319 0.13 -9.50 -2.80
CA PHE A 319 0.77 -9.14 -4.06
C PHE A 319 2.21 -8.65 -3.84
N LYS A 320 2.43 -7.75 -2.88
CA LYS A 320 3.76 -7.24 -2.50
C LYS A 320 4.72 -8.36 -2.13
N LYS A 321 4.29 -9.29 -1.26
CA LYS A 321 5.08 -10.44 -0.80
C LYS A 321 5.34 -11.44 -1.93
N GLN A 322 4.30 -11.91 -2.61
CA GLN A 322 4.39 -13.02 -3.55
C GLN A 322 4.89 -12.62 -4.93
N HIS A 323 4.42 -11.51 -5.50
CA HIS A 323 4.77 -11.14 -6.87
C HIS A 323 6.19 -10.60 -6.97
N PHE A 324 6.59 -9.73 -6.04
CA PHE A 324 7.91 -9.08 -6.05
C PHE A 324 8.93 -9.74 -5.13
N GLY A 325 8.54 -10.80 -4.41
CA GLY A 325 9.41 -11.46 -3.43
C GLY A 325 9.84 -10.52 -2.32
N PHE A 326 8.94 -9.69 -1.77
CA PHE A 326 9.33 -8.66 -0.81
C PHE A 326 10.04 -9.23 0.42
N GLU A 327 9.59 -10.38 0.93
CA GLU A 327 10.26 -11.06 2.05
C GLU A 327 11.62 -11.66 1.68
N ASP A 328 11.97 -11.68 0.39
CA ASP A 328 13.26 -12.16 -0.08
C ASP A 328 14.36 -11.11 -0.14
N PHE A 329 14.10 -9.85 0.24
CA PHE A 329 15.17 -8.86 0.27
C PHE A 329 16.38 -9.33 1.11
N ARG A 330 17.59 -8.94 0.70
CA ARG A 330 18.85 -9.29 1.38
C ARG A 330 19.63 -8.09 1.90
N VAL A 331 19.08 -6.87 1.73
CA VAL A 331 19.62 -5.66 2.37
C VAL A 331 19.42 -5.75 3.88
N ARG A 332 20.44 -5.34 4.66
CA ARG A 332 20.54 -5.68 6.08
C ARG A 332 20.26 -4.53 7.03
N SER A 333 20.55 -3.29 6.64
CA SER A 333 20.29 -2.12 7.50
C SER A 333 18.84 -1.66 7.40
N LEU A 334 18.30 -1.12 8.50
CA LEU A 334 16.93 -0.61 8.57
C LEU A 334 16.65 0.48 7.54
N THR A 335 17.61 1.38 7.34
CA THR A 335 17.55 2.41 6.29
C THR A 335 17.40 1.78 4.91
N SER A 336 18.20 0.75 4.60
CA SER A 336 18.13 0.09 3.29
C SER A 336 16.83 -0.69 3.11
N MET A 337 16.36 -1.37 4.16
CA MET A 337 15.09 -2.10 4.16
C MET A 337 13.92 -1.13 3.92
N ASN A 338 13.87 -0.01 4.66
CA ASN A 338 12.83 1.00 4.50
C ASN A 338 12.89 1.71 3.15
N ASN A 339 14.07 2.04 2.63
CA ASN A 339 14.22 2.63 1.30
C ASN A 339 13.76 1.66 0.19
N LEU A 340 14.13 0.38 0.29
CA LEU A 340 13.67 -0.63 -0.67
C LEU A 340 12.14 -0.81 -0.59
N ASN A 341 11.58 -0.83 0.62
CA ASN A 341 10.14 -0.85 0.84
C ASN A 341 9.43 0.34 0.19
N GLN A 342 9.94 1.56 0.40
CA GLN A 342 9.40 2.76 -0.23
C GLN A 342 9.48 2.70 -1.76
N LEU A 343 10.62 2.28 -2.32
CA LEU A 343 10.79 2.16 -3.77
C LEU A 343 9.86 1.11 -4.39
N LEU A 344 9.64 -0.01 -3.70
CA LEU A 344 8.64 -1.00 -4.10
C LEU A 344 7.23 -0.42 -4.04
N THR A 345 6.89 0.30 -2.96
CA THR A 345 5.62 1.02 -2.85
C THR A 345 5.42 1.99 -4.01
N TYR A 346 6.46 2.73 -4.41
CA TYR A 346 6.38 3.65 -5.56
C TYR A 346 6.16 2.90 -6.89
N ALA A 347 6.86 1.78 -7.10
CA ALA A 347 6.64 0.92 -8.26
C ALA A 347 5.19 0.40 -8.30
N MET A 348 4.66 -0.04 -7.16
CA MET A 348 3.27 -0.48 -7.05
C MET A 348 2.26 0.66 -7.24
N GLY A 349 2.56 1.86 -6.74
CA GLY A 349 1.77 3.06 -7.00
C GLY A 349 1.69 3.40 -8.49
N MET A 350 2.76 3.16 -9.25
CA MET A 350 2.73 3.29 -10.72
C MET A 350 1.74 2.30 -11.37
N LEU A 351 1.60 1.08 -10.83
CA LEU A 351 0.58 0.12 -11.28
C LEU A 351 -0.83 0.63 -10.99
N GLY A 352 -1.05 1.22 -9.81
CA GLY A 352 -2.29 1.90 -9.44
C GLY A 352 -2.68 2.97 -10.47
N LEU A 353 -1.75 3.86 -10.79
CA LEU A 353 -1.97 4.93 -11.79
C LEU A 353 -2.23 4.42 -13.21
N VAL A 354 -1.65 3.29 -13.60
CA VAL A 354 -1.95 2.68 -14.91
C VAL A 354 -3.34 2.05 -14.89
N THR A 355 -3.72 1.44 -13.76
CA THR A 355 -5.03 0.81 -13.61
C THR A 355 -6.15 1.84 -13.60
N GLU A 356 -5.98 2.99 -12.95
CA GLU A 356 -6.97 4.08 -12.98
C GLU A 356 -7.31 4.59 -14.39
N GLN A 357 -6.45 4.30 -15.37
CA GLN A 357 -6.67 4.67 -16.75
C GLN A 357 -7.22 3.50 -17.58
N SER A 358 -7.74 2.44 -16.95
CA SER A 358 -8.12 1.19 -17.62
C SER A 358 -9.15 1.37 -18.73
N ASP A 359 -10.02 2.36 -18.62
CA ASP A 359 -11.13 2.53 -19.55
C ASP A 359 -10.73 3.29 -20.82
N THR A 360 -9.58 3.98 -20.79
CA THR A 360 -9.12 4.86 -21.88
C THR A 360 -7.71 4.52 -22.38
N SER A 361 -6.91 3.81 -21.58
CA SER A 361 -5.49 3.57 -21.87
C SER A 361 -5.28 2.34 -22.73
N GLN A 362 -4.90 2.57 -24.00
CA GLN A 362 -4.42 1.50 -24.88
C GLN A 362 -3.20 0.76 -24.29
N LEU A 363 -2.34 1.45 -23.52
CA LEU A 363 -1.23 0.81 -22.84
C LEU A 363 -1.72 -0.21 -21.81
N TYR A 364 -2.73 0.14 -21.01
CA TYR A 364 -3.32 -0.77 -20.03
C TYR A 364 -3.82 -2.05 -20.71
N HIS A 365 -4.66 -1.94 -21.75
CA HIS A 365 -5.20 -3.10 -22.44
C HIS A 365 -4.11 -3.97 -23.10
N ARG A 366 -3.07 -3.36 -23.68
CA ARG A 366 -1.93 -4.10 -24.24
C ARG A 366 -1.13 -4.84 -23.16
N LEU A 367 -0.94 -4.24 -21.98
CA LEU A 367 -0.28 -4.90 -20.86
C LEU A 367 -1.09 -6.10 -20.35
N ILE A 368 -2.41 -5.94 -20.18
CA ILE A 368 -3.31 -7.03 -19.79
C ILE A 368 -3.28 -8.16 -20.83
N HIS A 369 -3.34 -7.82 -22.12
CA HIS A 369 -3.21 -8.79 -23.20
C HIS A 369 -1.86 -9.55 -23.12
N ASN A 370 -0.75 -8.82 -22.94
CA ASN A 370 0.59 -9.41 -22.86
C ASN A 370 0.77 -10.29 -21.62
N ALA A 371 0.04 -10.03 -20.53
CA ALA A 371 0.07 -10.87 -19.34
C ALA A 371 -0.32 -12.33 -19.65
N ARG A 372 -1.16 -12.55 -20.68
CA ARG A 372 -1.79 -13.84 -21.03
C ARG A 372 -2.41 -14.48 -19.79
N ALA A 373 -3.21 -13.70 -19.07
CA ALA A 373 -3.90 -14.17 -17.87
C ALA A 373 -5.07 -15.09 -18.25
N LEU A 374 -5.31 -16.12 -17.44
CA LEU A 374 -6.42 -17.05 -17.65
C LEU A 374 -7.78 -16.38 -17.44
N ARG A 375 -7.88 -15.47 -16.47
CA ARG A 375 -9.10 -14.76 -16.10
C ARG A 375 -9.11 -13.37 -16.72
N ARG A 376 -10.23 -12.99 -17.36
CA ARG A 376 -10.41 -11.64 -17.93
C ARG A 376 -10.94 -10.65 -16.91
N GLU A 377 -11.93 -11.05 -16.13
CA GLU A 377 -12.48 -10.24 -15.04
C GLU A 377 -11.75 -10.55 -13.73
N VAL A 378 -11.14 -9.52 -13.14
CA VAL A 378 -10.48 -9.61 -11.85
C VAL A 378 -10.88 -8.44 -10.97
N GLY A 379 -10.84 -8.64 -9.65
CA GLY A 379 -11.08 -7.54 -8.71
C GLY A 379 -9.83 -6.71 -8.50
N PHE A 380 -8.65 -7.31 -8.65
CA PHE A 380 -7.36 -6.73 -8.31
C PHE A 380 -6.40 -6.90 -9.51
N HIS A 381 -5.99 -5.79 -10.09
CA HIS A 381 -5.41 -5.77 -11.44
C HIS A 381 -3.89 -5.92 -11.42
N TYR A 382 -3.24 -5.68 -10.28
CA TYR A 382 -1.78 -5.56 -10.23
C TYR A 382 -1.05 -6.85 -10.65
N TYR A 383 -1.59 -8.04 -10.33
CA TYR A 383 -0.99 -9.31 -10.77
C TYR A 383 -0.87 -9.40 -12.30
N GLN A 384 -1.96 -9.10 -13.01
CA GLN A 384 -1.97 -9.16 -14.47
C GLN A 384 -1.10 -8.05 -15.05
N LEU A 385 -1.23 -6.84 -14.52
CA LEU A 385 -0.53 -5.68 -15.03
C LEU A 385 0.99 -5.83 -14.85
N ALA A 386 1.47 -6.23 -13.67
CA ALA A 386 2.89 -6.42 -13.40
C ALA A 386 3.46 -7.56 -14.27
N LYS A 387 2.75 -8.68 -14.41
CA LYS A 387 3.14 -9.75 -15.34
C LYS A 387 3.20 -9.27 -16.81
N GLY A 388 2.23 -8.45 -17.22
CA GLY A 388 2.20 -7.81 -18.53
C GLY A 388 3.40 -6.89 -18.76
N ILE A 389 3.78 -6.10 -17.76
CA ILE A 389 4.96 -5.23 -17.81
C ILE A 389 6.24 -6.06 -17.91
N VAL A 390 6.43 -7.09 -17.07
CA VAL A 390 7.60 -7.99 -17.14
C VAL A 390 7.74 -8.60 -18.53
N LYS A 391 6.67 -9.18 -19.07
CA LYS A 391 6.67 -9.76 -20.42
C LYS A 391 6.93 -8.75 -21.52
N THR A 392 6.40 -7.54 -21.39
CA THR A 392 6.64 -6.48 -22.39
C THR A 392 8.09 -6.00 -22.33
N LEU A 393 8.63 -5.76 -21.14
CA LEU A 393 10.00 -5.30 -20.93
C LEU A 393 11.06 -6.37 -21.18
N ALA A 394 10.69 -7.65 -21.24
CA ALA A 394 11.57 -8.73 -21.70
C ALA A 394 12.08 -8.50 -23.14
N HIS A 395 11.33 -7.77 -23.97
CA HIS A 395 11.73 -7.38 -25.33
C HIS A 395 12.61 -6.12 -25.36
N ALA A 396 12.93 -5.51 -24.22
CA ALA A 396 13.77 -4.31 -24.16
C ALA A 396 15.25 -4.65 -24.39
N ARG A 397 15.77 -4.27 -25.57
CA ARG A 397 17.20 -4.45 -25.94
C ARG A 397 18.16 -3.66 -25.04
N THR A 398 17.74 -2.50 -24.56
CA THR A 398 18.56 -1.63 -23.68
C THR A 398 17.89 -1.41 -22.33
N GLY A 399 18.67 -0.97 -21.35
CA GLY A 399 18.20 -0.52 -20.05
C GLY A 399 17.45 0.82 -20.07
N ILE A 400 17.36 1.45 -18.89
CA ILE A 400 16.76 2.79 -18.70
C ILE A 400 17.81 3.92 -18.66
N ARG A 401 19.10 3.60 -18.73
CA ARG A 401 20.20 4.57 -18.60
C ARG A 401 20.07 5.75 -19.56
N ASP A 402 19.83 5.47 -20.85
CA ASP A 402 19.77 6.50 -21.90
C ASP A 402 18.52 7.38 -21.83
N TRP A 403 17.53 6.98 -21.01
CA TRP A 403 16.30 7.74 -20.77
C TRP A 403 16.46 8.74 -19.62
N ILE A 404 17.58 8.68 -18.91
CA ILE A 404 17.92 9.56 -17.80
C ILE A 404 18.89 10.61 -18.36
N PRO A 405 18.53 11.90 -18.38
CA PRO A 405 19.39 12.94 -18.94
C PRO A 405 20.72 12.95 -18.20
N ILE A 406 21.82 12.86 -18.95
CA ILE A 406 23.17 13.02 -18.41
C ILE A 406 23.31 14.49 -18.00
N ARG A 407 23.92 14.75 -16.84
CA ARG A 407 24.28 16.11 -16.43
C ARG A 407 25.11 16.72 -17.55
N LYS A 408 24.62 17.78 -18.20
CA LYS A 408 25.46 18.60 -19.08
C LYS A 408 26.55 19.18 -18.20
N THR A 409 27.72 18.56 -18.16
CA THR A 409 28.96 19.31 -17.96
C THR A 409 28.95 20.35 -19.07
N GLY A 410 29.22 21.63 -18.76
CA GLY A 410 29.18 22.73 -19.73
C GLY A 410 29.99 22.45 -21.01
N PRO A 411 29.99 23.36 -22.00
CA PRO A 411 30.69 23.13 -23.26
C PRO A 411 32.11 22.65 -22.95
N ARG A 412 32.44 21.43 -23.41
CA ARG A 412 33.84 20.99 -23.42
C ARG A 412 34.52 21.92 -24.41
N GLN A 413 35.45 22.74 -23.93
CA GLN A 413 36.27 23.60 -24.78
C GLN A 413 36.81 22.74 -25.92
N LEU A 414 36.58 23.17 -27.16
CA LEU A 414 37.13 22.50 -28.34
C LEU A 414 38.65 22.53 -28.18
N ALA A 415 39.27 21.36 -28.00
CA ALA A 415 40.70 21.23 -28.12
C ALA A 415 41.03 21.36 -29.62
N LEU A 416 41.47 22.55 -30.03
CA LEU A 416 42.11 22.72 -31.32
C LEU A 416 43.48 22.05 -31.20
N ASN A 417 43.74 21.05 -32.06
CA ASN A 417 45.09 20.59 -32.28
C ASN A 417 45.86 21.75 -32.91
N LEU A 418 46.61 22.48 -32.10
CA LEU A 418 47.62 23.39 -32.61
C LEU A 418 48.70 22.51 -33.22
N ALA A 419 48.80 22.53 -34.55
CA ALA A 419 49.96 22.01 -35.25
C ALA A 419 51.16 22.88 -34.85
N CYS A 420 52.16 22.26 -34.22
CA CYS A 420 53.49 22.82 -34.11
C CYS A 420 54.42 22.01 -35.01
#